data_AF-A0A7J2IRS5-F1
#
_entry.id   AF-A0A7J2IRS5-F1
#
_cell.length_a   1.000
_cell.length_b   1.000
_cell.length_c   1.000
_cell.angle_alpha   90.00
_cell.angle_beta   90.00
_cell.angle_gamma   90.00
#
_symmetry.space_group_name_H-M   'P 1'
#
loop_
_entity.id
_entity.type
_entity.pdbx_description
1 polymer ?
#
loop_
_entity_poly.entity_id
_entity_poly.type
_entity_poly.pdbx_seq_one_letter_code
_entity_poly.pdbx_strand_id
1 'polypeptide(L)'
;MENFKNNQKIENLVNECRRVEEDSTYTAEAHYLFAASLSKKSFWFKFIPVIITGISALALLLGSPNWVSWITLISSIIAITNIILEPESKAKEHEFAAKSFTVLKHDARSLYESFKP
;
A
#
# COMPACT_ATOMS: atom_id res chain seq x y z
N MET A 1 48.01 14.47 0.36
CA MET A 1 46.81 15.28 0.63
C MET A 1 45.60 14.80 -0.17
N GLU A 2 45.78 14.38 -1.42
CA GLU A 2 44.72 13.81 -2.28
C GLU A 2 44.15 12.48 -1.76
N ASN A 3 45.01 11.55 -1.32
CA ASN A 3 44.60 10.26 -0.77
C ASN A 3 43.71 10.38 0.49
N PHE A 4 43.97 11.38 1.33
CA PHE A 4 43.16 11.68 2.52
C PHE A 4 41.75 12.18 2.16
N LYS A 5 41.64 13.08 1.15
CA LYS A 5 40.34 13.56 0.66
C LYS A 5 39.50 12.43 0.03
N ASN A 6 40.16 11.50 -0.67
CA ASN A 6 39.46 10.36 -1.27
C ASN A 6 38.91 9.40 -0.22
N ASN A 7 39.68 9.11 0.84
CA ASN A 7 39.20 8.29 1.95
C ASN A 7 38.01 8.93 2.67
N GLN A 8 38.07 10.23 2.96
CA GLN A 8 36.95 10.96 3.56
C GLN A 8 35.70 10.94 2.67
N LYS A 9 35.87 11.03 1.34
CA LYS A 9 34.75 10.95 0.39
C LYS A 9 34.12 9.55 0.39
N ILE A 10 34.93 8.49 0.43
CA ILE A 10 34.44 7.11 0.51
C ILE A 10 33.68 6.88 1.81
N GLU A 11 34.20 7.32 2.95
CA GLU A 11 33.51 7.23 4.25
C GLU A 11 32.16 7.94 4.24
N ASN A 12 32.08 9.14 3.65
CA ASN A 12 30.82 9.86 3.50
C ASN A 12 29.80 9.08 2.66
N LEU A 13 30.23 8.48 1.55
CA LEU A 13 29.36 7.66 0.69
C LEU A 13 28.89 6.39 1.41
N VAL A 14 29.77 5.73 2.17
CA VAL A 14 29.42 4.57 3.00
C VAL A 14 28.37 4.95 4.05
N ASN A 15 28.54 6.10 4.71
CA ASN A 15 27.58 6.59 5.69
C ASN A 15 26.23 6.94 5.06
N GLU A 16 26.23 7.54 3.86
CA GLU A 16 25.00 7.83 3.14
C GLU A 16 24.28 6.55 2.70
N CYS A 17 25.01 5.55 2.21
CA CYS A 17 24.41 4.26 1.87
C CYS A 17 23.79 3.56 3.09
N ARG A 18 24.41 3.69 4.27
CA ARG A 18 23.84 3.17 5.53
C ARG A 18 22.55 3.90 5.90
N ARG A 19 22.49 5.21 5.72
CA ARG A 19 21.27 5.99 5.92
C ARG A 19 20.17 5.57 4.94
N VAL A 20 20.50 5.41 3.66
CA VAL A 20 19.56 4.95 2.63
C VAL A 20 19.03 3.55 2.95
N GLU A 21 19.86 2.63 3.45
CA GLU A 21 19.42 1.30 3.92
C GLU A 21 18.37 1.43 5.04
N GLU A 22 18.64 2.25 6.05
CA GLU A 22 17.75 2.47 7.19
C GLU A 22 16.43 3.10 6.77
N ASP A 23 16.48 4.21 6.02
CA ASP A 23 15.30 4.92 5.53
C ASP A 23 14.44 4.02 4.62
N SER A 24 15.09 3.25 3.74
CA SER A 24 14.39 2.32 2.85
C SER A 24 13.76 1.15 3.62
N THR A 25 14.34 0.73 4.73
CA THR A 25 13.77 -0.31 5.59
C THR A 25 12.43 0.14 6.17
N TYR A 26 12.41 1.27 6.87
CA TYR A 26 11.19 1.77 7.49
C TYR A 26 10.14 2.19 6.45
N THR A 27 10.58 2.76 5.33
CA THR A 27 9.67 3.14 4.24
C THR A 27 9.04 1.91 3.59
N ALA A 28 9.80 0.84 3.34
CA ALA A 28 9.26 -0.40 2.80
C ALA A 28 8.22 -1.02 3.75
N GLU A 29 8.53 -1.09 5.05
CA GLU A 29 7.60 -1.62 6.06
C GLU A 29 6.29 -0.83 6.11
N ALA A 30 6.36 0.50 6.12
CA ALA A 30 5.18 1.35 6.09
C ALA A 30 4.31 1.06 4.86
N HIS A 31 4.92 0.98 3.67
CA HIS A 31 4.21 0.64 2.44
C HIS A 31 3.58 -0.76 2.47
N TYR A 32 4.25 -1.78 3.03
CA TYR A 32 3.64 -3.10 3.23
C TYR A 32 2.42 -3.07 4.17
N LEU A 33 2.52 -2.33 5.28
CA LEU A 33 1.40 -2.18 6.23
C LEU A 33 0.22 -1.47 5.57
N PHE A 34 0.46 -0.40 4.80
CA PHE A 34 -0.58 0.28 4.05
C PHE A 34 -1.22 -0.66 3.02
N ALA A 35 -0.42 -1.35 2.21
CA ALA A 35 -0.90 -2.31 1.23
C ALA A 35 -1.80 -3.39 1.87
N ALA A 36 -1.37 -4.00 2.97
CA ALA A 36 -2.14 -5.00 3.70
C ALA A 36 -3.46 -4.44 4.25
N SER A 37 -3.42 -3.24 4.84
CA SER A 37 -4.60 -2.59 5.39
C SER A 37 -5.63 -2.20 4.32
N LEU A 38 -5.17 -1.66 3.19
CA LEU A 38 -6.03 -1.29 2.05
C LEU A 38 -6.60 -2.53 1.37
N SER A 39 -5.81 -3.59 1.20
CA SER A 39 -6.27 -4.85 0.62
C SER A 39 -7.41 -5.47 1.43
N LYS A 40 -7.23 -5.57 2.76
CA LYS A 40 -8.27 -6.09 3.66
C LYS A 40 -9.53 -5.22 3.62
N LYS A 41 -9.39 -3.90 3.70
CA LYS A 41 -10.53 -2.97 3.61
C LYS A 41 -11.25 -3.11 2.27
N SER A 42 -10.51 -3.07 1.16
CA SER A 42 -11.02 -3.23 -0.20
C SER A 42 -11.88 -4.49 -0.35
N PHE A 43 -11.39 -5.62 0.16
CA PHE A 43 -12.15 -6.87 0.12
C PHE A 43 -13.54 -6.74 0.79
N TRP A 44 -13.59 -6.26 2.03
CA TRP A 44 -14.85 -6.10 2.76
C TRP A 44 -15.80 -5.10 2.10
N PHE A 45 -15.24 -4.00 1.60
CA PHE A 45 -15.98 -2.92 0.94
C PHE A 45 -16.47 -3.30 -0.47
N LYS A 46 -15.84 -4.26 -1.14
CA LYS A 46 -16.37 -4.84 -2.39
C LYS A 46 -17.49 -5.85 -2.13
N PHE A 47 -17.35 -6.71 -1.12
CA PHE A 47 -18.28 -7.82 -0.90
C PHE A 47 -19.55 -7.43 -0.14
N ILE A 48 -19.42 -6.77 1.01
CA ILE A 48 -20.58 -6.51 1.90
C ILE A 48 -21.66 -5.68 1.19
N PRO A 49 -21.33 -4.52 0.58
CA PRO A 49 -22.36 -3.66 0.00
C PRO A 49 -23.07 -4.33 -1.18
N VAL A 50 -22.35 -5.08 -2.01
CA VAL A 50 -22.95 -5.78 -3.15
C VAL A 50 -23.95 -6.84 -2.70
N ILE A 51 -23.61 -7.63 -1.68
CA ILE A 51 -24.51 -8.64 -1.10
C ILE A 51 -25.76 -7.98 -0.51
N ILE A 52 -25.59 -6.92 0.29
CA ILE A 52 -26.70 -6.16 0.89
C ILE A 52 -27.60 -5.58 -0.20
N THR A 53 -27.02 -4.98 -1.25
CA THR A 53 -27.76 -4.42 -2.38
C THR A 53 -28.56 -5.50 -3.10
N GLY A 54 -27.95 -6.66 -3.38
CA GLY A 54 -28.62 -7.78 -4.05
C GLY A 54 -29.80 -8.33 -3.25
N ILE A 55 -29.58 -8.57 -1.94
CA ILE A 55 -30.65 -9.06 -1.04
C ILE A 55 -31.77 -8.04 -0.90
N SER A 56 -31.42 -6.76 -0.72
CA SER A 56 -32.41 -5.69 -0.54
C SER A 56 -33.22 -5.46 -1.81
N ALA A 57 -32.58 -5.48 -2.98
CA ALA A 57 -33.26 -5.41 -4.27
C ALA A 57 -34.21 -6.58 -4.48
N LEU A 58 -33.79 -7.82 -4.15
CA LEU A 58 -34.65 -8.99 -4.23
C LEU A 58 -35.84 -8.89 -3.27
N ALA A 59 -35.61 -8.43 -2.04
CA ALA A 59 -36.68 -8.24 -1.05
C ALA A 59 -37.73 -7.23 -1.54
N LEU A 60 -37.32 -6.14 -2.18
CA LEU A 60 -38.24 -5.18 -2.78
C LEU A 60 -39.10 -5.81 -3.89
N LEU A 61 -38.51 -6.67 -4.74
CA LEU A 61 -39.26 -7.40 -5.77
C LEU A 61 -40.29 -8.37 -5.16
N LEU A 62 -40.04 -8.87 -3.95
CA LEU A 62 -40.95 -9.74 -3.20
C LEU A 62 -41.98 -8.98 -2.36
N GLY A 63 -42.09 -7.66 -2.52
CA GLY A 63 -43.09 -6.84 -1.81
C GLY A 63 -42.67 -6.39 -0.41
N SER A 64 -41.37 -6.41 -0.10
CA SER A 64 -40.85 -5.87 1.16
C SER A 64 -41.16 -4.37 1.30
N PRO A 65 -41.29 -3.83 2.52
CA PRO A 65 -41.72 -2.44 2.71
C PRO A 65 -40.71 -1.41 2.17
N ASN A 66 -41.23 -0.23 1.83
CA ASN A 66 -40.45 0.84 1.17
C ASN A 66 -39.19 1.30 1.91
N TRP A 67 -39.05 1.09 3.23
CA TRP A 67 -37.83 1.48 3.95
C TRP A 67 -36.59 0.70 3.49
N VAL A 68 -36.75 -0.49 2.89
CA VAL A 68 -35.66 -1.30 2.31
C VAL A 68 -35.03 -0.62 1.08
N SER A 69 -35.75 0.28 0.40
CA SER A 69 -35.21 1.07 -0.71
C SER A 69 -34.05 1.97 -0.27
N TRP A 70 -34.13 2.55 0.93
CA TRP A 70 -33.05 3.39 1.49
C TRP A 70 -31.79 2.58 1.77
N ILE A 71 -31.93 1.34 2.24
CA ILE A 71 -30.78 0.43 2.45
C ILE A 71 -30.12 0.12 1.11
N THR A 72 -30.91 -0.20 0.10
CA THR A 72 -30.43 -0.49 -1.25
C THR A 72 -29.66 0.71 -1.83
N LEU A 73 -30.19 1.94 -1.65
CA LEU A 73 -29.58 3.17 -2.12
C LEU A 73 -28.23 3.44 -1.44
N ILE A 74 -28.18 3.42 -0.11
CA ILE A 74 -26.94 3.64 0.65
C ILE A 74 -25.88 2.60 0.28
N SER A 75 -26.27 1.33 0.23
CA SER A 75 -25.36 0.23 -0.12
C SER A 75 -24.80 0.38 -1.54
N SER A 76 -25.63 0.83 -2.49
CA SER A 76 -25.20 1.11 -3.86
C SER A 76 -24.23 2.28 -3.95
N ILE A 77 -24.45 3.37 -3.19
CA ILE A 77 -23.51 4.51 -3.12
C ILE A 77 -22.15 4.05 -2.59
N ILE A 78 -22.13 3.23 -1.55
CA ILE A 78 -20.89 2.67 -1.00
C ILE A 78 -20.19 1.81 -2.06
N ALA A 79 -20.92 0.93 -2.76
CA ALA A 79 -20.37 0.09 -3.82
C ALA A 79 -19.75 0.92 -4.96
N ILE A 80 -20.45 1.95 -5.45
CA ILE A 80 -19.96 2.85 -6.49
C ILE A 80 -18.72 3.60 -6.02
N THR A 81 -18.72 4.10 -4.79
CA THR A 81 -17.57 4.79 -4.21
C THR A 81 -16.33 3.90 -4.18
N ASN A 82 -16.49 2.61 -3.86
CA ASN A 82 -15.39 1.65 -3.88
C ASN A 82 -14.87 1.33 -5.28
N ILE A 83 -15.75 1.37 -6.29
CA ILE A 83 -15.34 1.26 -7.70
C ILE A 83 -14.50 2.47 -8.09
N ILE A 84 -14.91 3.69 -7.72
CA ILE A 84 -14.19 4.93 -8.06
C ILE A 84 -12.85 5.06 -7.33
N LEU A 85 -12.80 4.71 -6.04
CA LEU A 85 -11.60 4.87 -5.22
C LEU A 85 -10.52 3.82 -5.50
N GLU A 86 -10.89 2.71 -6.15
CA GLU A 86 -10.02 1.58 -6.50
C GLU A 86 -8.99 1.21 -5.40
N PRO A 87 -9.44 0.96 -4.15
CA PRO A 87 -8.52 0.74 -3.02
C PRO A 87 -7.61 -0.48 -3.21
N GLU A 88 -8.01 -1.45 -4.04
CA GLU A 88 -7.14 -2.57 -4.45
C GLU A 88 -5.98 -2.12 -5.33
N SER A 89 -6.22 -1.20 -6.28
CA SER A 89 -5.17 -0.66 -7.13
C SER A 89 -4.13 0.08 -6.28
N LYS A 90 -4.60 0.95 -5.37
CA LYS A 90 -3.74 1.64 -4.40
C LYS A 90 -2.97 0.68 -3.50
N ALA A 91 -3.59 -0.42 -3.07
CA ALA A 91 -2.88 -1.44 -2.29
C ALA A 91 -1.72 -2.05 -3.09
N LYS A 92 -1.92 -2.34 -4.38
CA LYS A 92 -0.86 -2.85 -5.28
C LYS A 92 0.23 -1.82 -5.53
N GLU A 93 -0.11 -0.54 -5.66
CA GLU A 93 0.87 0.55 -5.76
C GLU A 93 1.75 0.63 -4.50
N HIS A 94 1.15 0.55 -3.31
CA HIS A 94 1.91 0.49 -2.06
C HIS A 94 2.78 -0.77 -1.98
N GLU A 95 2.27 -1.94 -2.39
CA GLU A 95 3.06 -3.17 -2.42
C GLU A 95 4.26 -3.06 -3.38
N PHE A 96 4.06 -2.46 -4.56
CA PHE A 96 5.11 -2.22 -5.53
C PHE A 96 6.18 -1.26 -4.98
N ALA A 97 5.77 -0.17 -4.35
CA ALA A 97 6.68 0.75 -3.69
C ALA A 97 7.48 0.05 -2.57
N ALA A 98 6.82 -0.78 -1.75
CA ALA A 98 7.47 -1.54 -0.70
C ALA A 98 8.57 -2.47 -1.25
N LYS A 99 8.27 -3.19 -2.34
CA LYS A 99 9.25 -4.02 -3.05
C LYS A 99 10.41 -3.20 -3.59
N SER A 100 10.13 -2.05 -4.18
CA SER A 100 11.16 -1.16 -4.73
C SER A 100 12.11 -0.64 -3.64
N PHE A 101 11.58 -0.21 -2.49
CA PHE A 101 12.40 0.17 -1.33
C PHE A 101 13.14 -1.01 -0.71
N THR A 102 12.56 -2.21 -0.74
CA THR A 102 13.26 -3.43 -0.31
C THR A 102 14.49 -3.70 -1.18
N VAL A 103 14.36 -3.55 -2.51
CA VAL A 103 15.49 -3.66 -3.44
C VAL A 103 16.53 -2.58 -3.14
N LEU A 104 16.11 -1.31 -3.03
CA LEU A 104 17.01 -0.19 -2.73
C LEU A 104 17.79 -0.39 -1.43
N LYS A 105 17.14 -0.92 -0.38
CA LYS A 105 17.79 -1.30 0.88
C LYS A 105 18.93 -2.31 0.63
N HIS A 106 18.67 -3.35 -0.15
CA HIS A 106 19.66 -4.39 -0.44
C HIS A 106 20.80 -3.87 -1.31
N ASP A 107 20.50 -3.02 -2.30
CA ASP A 107 21.52 -2.40 -3.16
C ASP A 107 22.43 -1.46 -2.36
N ALA A 108 21.85 -0.59 -1.51
CA ALA A 108 22.60 0.30 -0.64
C ALA A 108 23.51 -0.48 0.31
N ARG A 109 22.99 -1.58 0.89
CA ARG A 109 23.76 -2.49 1.73
C ARG A 109 24.92 -3.14 0.98
N SER A 110 24.64 -3.75 -0.17
CA SER A 110 25.65 -4.41 -0.99
C SER A 110 26.77 -3.44 -1.40
N LEU A 111 26.40 -2.20 -1.73
CA LEU A 111 27.35 -1.18 -2.13
C LEU A 111 28.31 -0.83 -0.99
N TYR A 112 27.83 -0.47 0.20
CA TYR A 112 28.74 -0.09 1.29
C TYR A 112 29.50 -1.29 1.87
N GLU A 113 28.94 -2.50 1.83
CA GLU A 113 29.65 -3.72 2.23
C GLU A 113 30.84 -4.00 1.31
N SER A 114 30.74 -3.66 0.03
CA SER A 114 31.83 -3.81 -0.94
C SER A 114 33.02 -2.86 -0.69
N PHE A 115 32.83 -1.81 0.13
CA PHE A 115 33.89 -0.88 0.53
C PHE A 115 34.42 -1.14 1.96
N LYS A 116 33.93 -2.19 2.64
CA LYS A 116 34.53 -2.60 3.93
C LYS A 116 35.92 -3.22 3.66
N PRO A 117 36.94 -2.89 4.47
CA PRO A 117 38.28 -3.45 4.34
C PRO A 117 38.33 -4.95 4.65
#